data_AF-A0A2S6G2N4-F1
#
_entry.id   AF-A0A2S6G2N4-F1
#
_cell.length_a   1.000
_cell.length_b   1.000
_cell.length_c   1.000
_cell.angle_alpha   90.00
_cell.angle_beta   90.00
_cell.angle_gamma   90.00
#
_symmetry.space_group_name_H-M   'P 1'
#
loop_
_entity.id
_entity.type
_entity.pdbx_description
1 polymer ?
#
loop_
_entity_poly.entity_id
_entity_poly.type
_entity_poly.pdbx_seq_one_letter_code
_entity_poly.pdbx_strand_id
1 'polypeptide(L)'
;MHTDTVEFDLSQVLNYPITVRIKGWHSDQPLQWTSFNDDGLVAEGVFLEAPGLPLFTLGDDKGQRLCDAIPADINAICGLMPAMDFQLAQACAVSAAARQLASDAPLLFLLAVDYARQQPLSVDAFEQLLTFRRADILNAAGLRGSKSLARLVGRLKLSPMMPWELDDVRRALQQPDFLALLRHHPEVHLNHLRLLLRVRRPLWPGMLCLVNEYTQAADLTWTYRMIRDTLNLAGGNERVLAQVNSREDLQDQHDRFIERFNRQNHRNSEEKRLELAQELEEEHGEYPQPPIAPVEGIEPLTSWLELLEEGATMRHCVGSYDVAVAGGEVFIYRMISPERLTISLEHRNNAWVVGEVRASCNANPSPDTLERVRRWVNL
;
A
#
# COMPACT_ATOMS: atom_id res chain seq x y z
N MET A 1 47.77 -10.00 -1.03
CA MET A 1 46.30 -10.08 -1.11
C MET A 1 45.78 -9.51 0.19
N HIS A 2 45.36 -8.24 0.21
CA HIS A 2 44.70 -7.68 1.38
C HIS A 2 43.28 -8.25 1.39
N THR A 3 42.99 -9.12 2.36
CA THR A 3 41.63 -9.51 2.70
C THR A 3 40.96 -8.27 3.26
N ASP A 4 40.17 -7.62 2.42
CA ASP A 4 39.33 -6.46 2.73
C ASP A 4 38.19 -6.93 3.65
N THR A 5 38.48 -7.27 4.90
CA THR A 5 37.49 -7.69 5.90
C THR A 5 37.27 -6.55 6.87
N VAL A 6 36.00 -6.15 7.04
CA VAL A 6 35.59 -5.10 7.95
C VAL A 6 35.00 -5.74 9.20
N GLU A 7 35.39 -5.22 10.36
CA GLU A 7 34.92 -5.70 11.66
C GLU A 7 34.01 -4.63 12.28
N PHE A 8 32.82 -5.05 12.71
CA PHE A 8 31.81 -4.21 13.32
C PHE A 8 31.56 -4.69 14.75
N ASP A 9 31.90 -3.87 15.74
CA ASP A 9 31.54 -4.11 17.13
C ASP A 9 30.09 -3.62 17.37
N LEU A 10 29.21 -4.57 17.64
CA LEU A 10 27.78 -4.30 17.88
C LEU A 10 27.44 -4.33 19.37
N SER A 11 28.43 -4.44 20.25
CA SER A 11 28.23 -4.70 21.66
C SER A 11 27.41 -3.62 22.36
N GLN A 12 27.63 -2.36 21.99
CA GLN A 12 26.87 -1.23 22.54
C GLN A 12 25.43 -1.21 22.03
N VAL A 13 25.19 -1.58 20.77
CA VAL A 13 23.87 -1.54 20.14
C VAL A 13 22.99 -2.68 20.65
N LEU A 14 23.57 -3.87 20.81
CA LEU A 14 22.85 -5.08 21.21
C LEU A 14 22.91 -5.36 22.72
N ASN A 15 23.67 -4.56 23.48
CA ASN A 15 23.94 -4.77 24.91
C ASN A 15 24.40 -6.21 25.21
N TYR A 16 25.23 -6.75 24.32
CA TYR A 16 25.73 -8.13 24.34
C TYR A 16 27.08 -8.17 23.60
N PRO A 17 28.17 -8.73 24.15
CA PRO A 17 29.49 -8.70 23.53
C PRO A 17 29.48 -9.49 22.21
N ILE A 18 29.37 -8.77 21.10
CA ILE A 18 29.27 -9.38 19.78
C ILE A 18 29.91 -8.51 18.71
N THR A 19 30.72 -9.18 17.90
CA THR A 19 31.45 -8.59 16.77
C THR A 19 31.08 -9.32 15.50
N VAL A 20 30.78 -8.59 14.44
CA VAL A 20 30.50 -9.17 13.12
C VAL A 20 31.62 -8.79 12.17
N ARG A 21 32.25 -9.79 11.56
CA ARG A 21 33.24 -9.62 10.48
C ARG A 21 32.58 -9.87 9.15
N ILE A 22 32.75 -8.95 8.22
CA ILE A 22 32.15 -9.03 6.88
C ILE A 22 33.25 -8.83 5.84
N LYS A 23 33.31 -9.74 4.88
CA LYS A 23 34.18 -9.59 3.71
C LYS A 23 33.66 -8.47 2.81
N GLY A 24 34.56 -7.59 2.40
CA GLY A 24 34.29 -6.44 1.54
C GLY A 24 33.86 -6.84 0.14
N TRP A 25 33.36 -5.86 -0.60
CA TRP A 25 32.79 -6.02 -1.93
C TRP A 25 33.75 -6.70 -2.94
N HIS A 26 35.05 -6.44 -2.83
CA HIS A 26 36.07 -6.96 -3.74
C HIS A 26 36.75 -8.26 -3.26
N SER A 27 36.24 -8.91 -2.21
CA SER A 27 36.79 -10.17 -1.71
C SER A 27 36.52 -11.35 -2.65
N ASP A 28 37.23 -12.45 -2.43
CA ASP A 28 36.96 -13.77 -3.02
C ASP A 28 35.55 -14.33 -2.69
N GLN A 29 35.03 -14.00 -1.52
CA GLN A 29 33.68 -14.32 -1.05
C GLN A 29 33.02 -13.02 -0.53
N PRO A 30 32.57 -12.14 -1.44
CA PRO A 30 32.02 -10.84 -1.07
C PRO A 30 30.85 -10.95 -0.11
N LEU A 31 30.81 -10.07 0.89
CA LEU A 31 29.73 -9.96 1.87
C LEU A 31 29.43 -11.28 2.62
N GLN A 32 30.38 -12.21 2.65
CA GLN A 32 30.32 -13.30 3.61
C GLN A 32 30.57 -12.74 5.01
N TRP A 33 29.80 -13.18 5.99
CA TRP A 33 29.91 -12.69 7.35
C TRP A 33 30.09 -13.82 8.37
N THR A 34 30.74 -13.48 9.46
CA THR A 34 30.92 -14.33 10.64
C THR A 34 30.74 -13.47 11.88
N SER A 35 30.15 -14.03 12.93
CA SER A 35 29.89 -13.34 14.19
C SER A 35 30.60 -14.04 15.34
N PHE A 36 31.13 -13.25 16.27
CA PHE A 36 31.93 -13.73 17.40
C PHE A 36 31.44 -13.08 18.69
N ASN A 37 31.56 -13.79 19.80
CA ASN A 37 31.44 -13.26 21.16
C ASN A 37 32.71 -13.64 21.96
N ASP A 38 32.70 -13.37 23.27
CA ASP A 38 33.81 -13.72 24.16
C ASP A 38 34.12 -15.23 24.19
N ASP A 39 33.13 -16.08 23.89
CA ASP A 39 33.25 -17.54 23.88
C ASP A 39 33.70 -18.11 22.51
N GLY A 40 33.80 -17.29 21.46
CA GLY A 40 34.26 -17.67 20.13
C GLY A 40 33.25 -17.41 19.02
N LEU A 41 33.22 -18.27 17.99
CA LEU A 41 32.32 -18.14 16.84
C LEU A 41 30.87 -18.42 17.26
N VAL A 42 29.98 -17.48 16.98
CA VAL A 42 28.53 -17.57 17.28
C VAL A 42 27.77 -18.11 16.06
N ALA A 43 27.99 -17.51 14.90
CA ALA A 43 27.32 -17.88 13.65
C ALA A 43 28.15 -17.45 12.44
N GLU A 44 27.96 -18.17 11.33
CA GLU A 44 28.47 -17.81 10.01
C GLU A 44 27.31 -17.75 9.02
N GLY A 45 27.33 -16.79 8.11
CA GLY A 45 26.30 -16.64 7.10
C GLY A 45 26.54 -17.54 5.90
N VAL A 46 25.48 -18.20 5.43
CA VAL A 46 25.48 -18.83 4.10
C VAL A 46 25.14 -17.82 3.00
N PHE A 47 25.20 -18.27 1.75
CA PHE A 47 24.83 -17.43 0.61
C PHE A 47 23.38 -16.94 0.71
N LEU A 48 23.18 -15.63 0.50
CA LEU A 48 21.93 -14.88 0.66
C LEU A 48 21.36 -14.86 2.08
N GLU A 49 22.19 -15.12 3.09
CA GLU A 49 21.85 -14.92 4.49
C GLU A 49 22.46 -13.61 4.99
N ALA A 50 21.62 -12.72 5.53
CA ALA A 50 22.08 -11.46 6.12
C ALA A 50 22.42 -11.64 7.60
N PRO A 51 23.35 -10.84 8.16
CA PRO A 51 23.70 -10.86 9.59
C PRO A 51 22.61 -10.30 10.52
N GLY A 52 21.37 -10.14 10.02
CA GLY A 52 20.25 -9.55 10.77
C GLY A 52 20.27 -8.02 10.86
N LEU A 53 21.19 -7.35 10.17
CA LEU A 53 21.31 -5.89 10.14
C LEU A 53 21.24 -5.35 8.70
N PRO A 54 20.53 -4.24 8.46
CA PRO A 54 20.53 -3.59 7.15
C PRO A 54 21.93 -3.09 6.78
N LEU A 55 22.26 -3.16 5.50
CA LEU A 55 23.57 -2.81 4.96
C LEU A 55 24.00 -1.38 5.32
N PHE A 56 23.05 -0.43 5.32
CA PHE A 56 23.32 0.98 5.64
C PHE A 56 23.63 1.23 7.12
N THR A 57 23.34 0.28 8.00
CA THR A 57 23.61 0.37 9.46
C THR A 57 25.00 -0.12 9.84
N LEU A 58 25.68 -0.85 8.93
CA LEU A 58 27.00 -1.41 9.16
C LEU A 58 28.08 -0.36 8.88
N GLY A 59 28.38 0.45 9.89
CA GLY A 59 29.46 1.43 9.89
C GLY A 59 30.49 1.14 10.98
N ASP A 60 31.78 1.36 10.68
CA ASP A 60 32.85 1.27 11.67
C ASP A 60 32.88 2.51 12.58
N ASP A 61 33.71 2.48 13.64
CA ASP A 61 33.87 3.60 14.58
C ASP A 61 34.39 4.89 13.94
N LYS A 62 34.90 4.82 12.69
CA LYS A 62 35.37 5.97 11.91
C LYS A 62 34.29 6.51 10.98
N GLY A 63 33.08 5.95 11.02
CA GLY A 63 31.94 6.32 10.18
C GLY A 63 32.02 5.81 8.75
N GLN A 64 32.96 4.91 8.42
CA GLN A 64 33.01 4.25 7.12
C GLN A 64 31.96 3.14 7.09
N ARG A 65 31.05 3.20 6.12
CA ARG A 65 30.00 2.19 5.99
C ARG A 65 30.38 1.16 4.95
N LEU A 66 29.94 -0.07 5.17
CA LEU A 66 30.10 -1.15 4.20
C LEU A 66 29.51 -0.80 2.84
N CYS A 67 28.40 -0.06 2.82
CA CYS A 67 27.75 0.39 1.60
C CYS A 67 28.56 1.41 0.79
N ASP A 68 29.55 2.09 1.40
CA ASP A 68 30.36 3.10 0.70
C ASP A 68 31.32 2.44 -0.31
N ALA A 69 31.66 1.17 -0.13
CA ALA A 69 32.47 0.38 -1.08
C ALA A 69 31.64 -0.24 -2.22
N ILE A 70 30.31 -0.13 -2.18
CA ILE A 70 29.40 -0.76 -3.14
C ILE A 70 29.13 0.21 -4.30
N PRO A 71 29.14 -0.26 -5.56
CA PRO A 71 28.81 0.58 -6.71
C PRO A 71 27.46 1.29 -6.56
N ALA A 72 27.40 2.56 -6.98
CA ALA A 72 26.24 3.43 -6.75
C ALA A 72 24.94 2.91 -7.39
N ASP A 73 25.04 2.27 -8.56
CA ASP A 73 23.93 1.61 -9.24
C ASP A 73 23.39 0.42 -8.44
N ILE A 74 24.26 -0.36 -7.81
CA ILE A 74 23.86 -1.46 -6.93
C ILE A 74 23.24 -0.93 -5.63
N ASN A 75 23.81 0.13 -5.04
CA ASN A 75 23.21 0.80 -3.88
C ASN A 75 21.80 1.33 -4.19
N ALA A 76 21.57 1.86 -5.39
CA ALA A 76 20.24 2.28 -5.82
C ALA A 76 19.24 1.12 -5.86
N ILE A 77 19.66 -0.07 -6.34
CA ILE A 77 18.83 -1.28 -6.33
C ILE A 77 18.57 -1.77 -4.90
N CYS A 78 19.58 -1.78 -4.04
CA CYS A 78 19.43 -2.14 -2.64
C CYS A 78 18.44 -1.22 -1.91
N GLY A 79 18.46 0.08 -2.24
CA GLY A 79 17.50 1.06 -1.73
C GLY A 79 16.04 0.83 -2.15
N LEU A 80 15.77 0.01 -3.18
CA LEU A 80 14.41 -0.36 -3.55
C LEU A 80 13.79 -1.37 -2.57
N MET A 81 14.60 -2.13 -1.85
CA MET A 81 14.13 -3.08 -0.85
C MET A 81 15.13 -3.18 0.32
N PRO A 82 15.11 -2.20 1.25
CA PRO A 82 16.04 -2.16 2.39
C PRO A 82 16.03 -3.42 3.26
N ALA A 83 14.89 -4.12 3.34
CA ALA A 83 14.76 -5.34 4.14
C ALA A 83 15.54 -6.56 3.59
N MET A 84 16.06 -6.48 2.37
CA MET A 84 16.94 -7.50 1.79
C MET A 84 18.17 -6.87 1.11
N ASP A 85 18.55 -5.66 1.50
CA ASP A 85 19.64 -4.91 0.87
C ASP A 85 20.97 -5.68 0.85
N PHE A 86 21.29 -6.38 1.94
CA PHE A 86 22.46 -7.22 2.06
C PHE A 86 22.46 -8.36 1.03
N GLN A 87 21.33 -9.08 0.88
CA GLN A 87 21.20 -10.17 -0.09
C GLN A 87 21.28 -9.65 -1.53
N LEU A 88 20.68 -8.50 -1.82
CA LEU A 88 20.74 -7.88 -3.14
C LEU A 88 22.18 -7.49 -3.50
N ALA A 89 22.89 -6.87 -2.55
CA ALA A 89 24.30 -6.53 -2.71
C ALA A 89 25.15 -7.80 -2.91
N GLN A 90 24.96 -8.83 -2.08
CA GLN A 90 25.72 -10.07 -2.17
C GLN A 90 25.49 -10.78 -3.51
N ALA A 91 24.24 -10.90 -3.96
CA ALA A 91 23.90 -11.46 -5.26
C ALA A 91 24.63 -10.73 -6.40
N CYS A 92 24.62 -9.40 -6.38
CA CYS A 92 25.32 -8.56 -7.35
C CYS A 92 26.84 -8.63 -7.22
N ALA A 93 27.40 -8.88 -6.05
CA ALA A 93 28.84 -9.01 -5.86
C ALA A 93 29.35 -10.32 -6.48
N VAL A 94 28.65 -11.43 -6.23
CA VAL A 94 29.10 -12.77 -6.66
C VAL A 94 28.79 -13.10 -8.12
N SER A 95 27.78 -12.46 -8.73
CA SER A 95 27.35 -12.83 -10.09
C SER A 95 27.22 -11.63 -11.03
N ALA A 96 27.89 -11.72 -12.18
CA ALA A 96 27.73 -10.75 -13.26
C ALA A 96 26.32 -10.78 -13.87
N ALA A 97 25.70 -11.97 -13.94
CA ALA A 97 24.33 -12.12 -14.42
C ALA A 97 23.33 -11.43 -13.49
N ALA A 98 23.58 -11.44 -12.17
CA ALA A 98 22.77 -10.73 -11.19
C ALA A 98 22.85 -9.21 -11.41
N ARG A 99 24.06 -8.66 -11.59
CA ARG A 99 24.24 -7.22 -11.90
C ARG A 99 23.50 -6.82 -13.16
N GLN A 100 23.61 -7.64 -14.22
CA GLN A 100 22.90 -7.38 -15.46
C GLN A 100 21.38 -7.42 -15.26
N LEU A 101 20.85 -8.42 -14.55
CA LEU A 101 19.42 -8.52 -14.29
C LEU A 101 18.91 -7.37 -13.40
N ALA A 102 19.68 -6.96 -12.40
CA ALA A 102 19.39 -5.83 -11.53
C ALA A 102 19.26 -4.52 -12.33
N SER A 103 20.13 -4.30 -13.31
CA SER A 103 20.05 -3.15 -14.21
C SER A 103 18.89 -3.24 -15.21
N ASP A 104 18.74 -4.39 -15.88
CA ASP A 104 17.83 -4.53 -17.03
C ASP A 104 16.36 -4.81 -16.63
N ALA A 105 16.14 -5.40 -15.46
CA ALA A 105 14.83 -5.75 -14.94
C ALA A 105 14.83 -5.80 -13.40
N PRO A 106 14.94 -4.65 -12.72
CA PRO A 106 15.05 -4.56 -11.26
C PRO A 106 14.02 -5.40 -10.50
N LEU A 107 12.73 -5.33 -10.89
CA LEU A 107 11.68 -6.09 -10.20
C LEU A 107 11.87 -7.61 -10.34
N LEU A 108 12.31 -8.07 -11.51
CA LEU A 108 12.58 -9.49 -11.72
C LEU A 108 13.78 -9.96 -10.90
N PHE A 109 14.80 -9.11 -10.76
CA PHE A 109 15.93 -9.36 -9.87
C PHE A 109 15.49 -9.47 -8.41
N LEU A 110 14.69 -8.51 -7.91
CA LEU A 110 14.13 -8.56 -6.55
C LEU A 110 13.37 -9.87 -6.30
N LEU A 111 12.50 -10.27 -7.23
CA LEU A 111 11.73 -11.51 -7.13
C LEU A 111 12.62 -12.76 -7.15
N ALA A 112 13.68 -12.77 -7.97
CA ALA A 112 14.61 -13.88 -8.05
C ALA A 112 15.43 -14.05 -6.76
N VAL A 113 15.91 -12.94 -6.19
CA VAL A 113 16.66 -12.94 -4.91
C VAL A 113 15.75 -13.31 -3.75
N ASP A 114 14.52 -12.78 -3.73
CA ASP A 114 13.54 -13.13 -2.70
C ASP A 114 13.13 -14.60 -2.74
N TYR A 115 13.01 -15.19 -3.94
CA TYR A 115 12.86 -16.63 -4.09
C TYR A 115 14.11 -17.38 -3.60
N ALA A 116 15.30 -16.96 -4.06
CA ALA A 116 16.55 -17.66 -3.78
C ALA A 116 16.90 -17.70 -2.29
N ARG A 117 16.69 -16.61 -1.54
CA ARG A 117 16.95 -16.56 -0.09
C ARG A 117 16.02 -17.44 0.74
N GLN A 118 14.88 -17.85 0.18
CA GLN A 118 13.95 -18.78 0.82
C GLN A 118 14.27 -20.25 0.49
N GLN A 119 15.31 -20.48 -0.31
CA GLN A 119 15.76 -21.80 -0.75
C GLN A 119 17.23 -21.99 -0.33
N PRO A 120 17.68 -23.22 -0.05
CA PRO A 120 19.09 -23.50 0.26
C PRO A 120 19.93 -23.56 -1.03
N LEU A 121 19.95 -22.49 -1.82
CA LEU A 121 20.70 -22.45 -3.08
C LEU A 121 22.19 -22.17 -2.85
N SER A 122 23.04 -22.88 -3.57
CA SER A 122 24.45 -22.50 -3.74
C SER A 122 24.57 -21.32 -4.71
N VAL A 123 25.74 -20.68 -4.73
CA VAL A 123 26.08 -19.62 -5.71
C VAL A 123 25.88 -20.14 -7.14
N ASP A 124 26.42 -21.33 -7.47
CA ASP A 124 26.28 -21.93 -8.80
C ASP A 124 24.82 -22.17 -9.20
N ALA A 125 23.99 -22.64 -8.26
CA ALA A 125 22.57 -22.89 -8.53
C ALA A 125 21.80 -21.58 -8.74
N PHE A 126 22.17 -20.52 -8.03
CA PHE A 126 21.62 -19.18 -8.25
C PHE A 126 22.08 -18.61 -9.59
N GLU A 127 23.36 -18.73 -9.95
CA GLU A 127 23.84 -18.32 -11.27
C GLU A 127 23.10 -19.07 -12.39
N GLN A 128 22.89 -20.38 -12.24
CA GLN A 128 22.11 -21.18 -13.17
C GLN A 128 20.67 -20.67 -13.30
N LEU A 129 19.99 -20.34 -12.19
CA LEU A 129 18.66 -19.73 -12.21
C LEU A 129 18.63 -18.45 -13.05
N LEU A 130 19.65 -17.60 -12.92
CA LEU A 130 19.73 -16.33 -13.66
C LEU A 130 19.97 -16.50 -15.16
N THR A 131 20.47 -17.66 -15.62
CA THR A 131 20.59 -17.98 -17.06
C THR A 131 19.25 -18.29 -17.73
N PHE A 132 18.21 -18.55 -16.95
CA PHE A 132 16.90 -18.88 -17.49
C PHE A 132 16.28 -17.69 -18.24
N ARG A 133 15.35 -17.99 -19.15
CA ARG A 133 14.59 -16.93 -19.79
C ARG A 133 13.78 -16.21 -18.71
N ARG A 134 13.58 -14.90 -18.85
CA ARG A 134 12.83 -14.08 -17.86
C ARG A 134 11.48 -14.65 -17.44
N ALA A 135 10.77 -15.30 -18.37
CA ALA A 135 9.50 -15.98 -18.07
C ALA A 135 9.68 -17.21 -17.16
N ASP A 136 10.76 -17.95 -17.30
CA ASP A 136 11.07 -19.13 -16.49
C ASP A 136 11.54 -18.69 -15.09
N ILE A 137 12.27 -17.56 -14.97
CA ILE A 137 12.60 -16.94 -13.67
C ILE A 137 11.33 -16.52 -12.92
N LEU A 138 10.37 -15.88 -13.61
CA LEU A 138 9.08 -15.54 -13.02
C LEU A 138 8.33 -16.79 -12.53
N ASN A 139 8.40 -17.88 -13.29
CA ASN A 139 7.79 -19.14 -12.90
C ASN A 139 8.40 -19.73 -11.63
N ALA A 140 9.74 -19.69 -11.51
CA ALA A 140 10.44 -20.09 -10.30
C ALA A 140 10.00 -19.24 -9.09
N ALA A 141 9.83 -17.93 -9.29
CA ALA A 141 9.34 -17.00 -8.27
C ALA A 141 7.83 -17.08 -7.96
N GLY A 142 7.13 -18.12 -8.43
CA GLY A 142 5.71 -18.36 -8.13
C GLY A 142 4.72 -17.52 -8.94
N LEU A 143 5.16 -16.91 -10.05
CA LEU A 143 4.32 -16.13 -10.97
C LEU A 143 4.08 -16.87 -12.29
N ARG A 144 3.07 -16.44 -13.06
CA ARG A 144 2.80 -17.03 -14.38
C ARG A 144 3.94 -16.72 -15.36
N GLY A 145 4.76 -17.71 -15.69
CA GLY A 145 5.85 -17.57 -16.64
C GLY A 145 5.37 -17.27 -18.06
N SER A 146 5.30 -16.00 -18.45
CA SER A 146 4.95 -15.60 -19.81
C SER A 146 5.82 -14.44 -20.33
N LYS A 147 6.04 -14.41 -21.65
CA LYS A 147 6.76 -13.30 -22.30
C LYS A 147 6.07 -11.94 -22.07
N SER A 148 4.73 -11.94 -22.01
CA SER A 148 3.97 -10.72 -21.75
C SER A 148 4.19 -10.20 -20.34
N LEU A 149 4.14 -11.09 -19.34
CA LEU A 149 4.38 -10.69 -17.95
C LEU A 149 5.83 -10.23 -17.76
N ALA A 150 6.81 -10.93 -18.35
CA ALA A 150 8.21 -10.53 -18.30
C ALA A 150 8.44 -9.12 -18.89
N ARG A 151 7.75 -8.76 -19.98
CA ARG A 151 7.81 -7.41 -20.55
C ARG A 151 7.15 -6.37 -19.65
N LEU A 152 6.03 -6.70 -19.02
CA LEU A 152 5.35 -5.79 -18.09
C LEU A 152 6.22 -5.54 -16.84
N VAL A 153 6.75 -6.60 -16.23
CA VAL A 153 7.65 -6.54 -15.06
C VAL A 153 8.89 -5.70 -15.37
N GLY A 154 9.48 -5.86 -16.55
CA GLY A 154 10.64 -5.06 -16.96
C GLY A 154 10.35 -3.59 -17.25
N ARG A 155 9.08 -3.20 -17.45
CA ARG A 155 8.66 -1.81 -17.67
C ARG A 155 8.18 -1.11 -16.40
N LEU A 156 8.03 -1.85 -15.30
CA LEU A 156 7.45 -1.33 -14.08
C LEU A 156 8.48 -0.47 -13.35
N LYS A 157 8.19 0.83 -13.22
CA LYS A 157 8.99 1.75 -12.42
C LYS A 157 8.77 1.48 -10.94
N LEU A 158 9.87 1.30 -10.22
CA LEU A 158 9.88 0.98 -8.81
C LEU A 158 10.16 2.21 -7.96
N SER A 159 9.63 2.17 -6.75
CA SER A 159 10.02 3.01 -5.62
C SER A 159 10.38 2.08 -4.46
N PRO A 160 11.03 2.59 -3.39
CA PRO A 160 11.31 1.78 -2.21
C PRO A 160 10.06 1.07 -1.70
N MET A 161 10.19 -0.23 -1.44
CA MET A 161 9.13 -1.11 -0.98
C MET A 161 9.42 -1.64 0.41
N MET A 162 8.36 -1.84 1.18
CA MET A 162 8.39 -2.66 2.38
C MET A 162 8.18 -4.15 2.04
N PRO A 163 8.56 -5.10 2.91
CA PRO A 163 8.43 -6.53 2.63
C PRO A 163 7.03 -6.96 2.18
N TRP A 164 5.99 -6.48 2.87
CA TRP A 164 4.60 -6.80 2.53
C TRP A 164 4.17 -6.23 1.17
N GLU A 165 4.81 -5.16 0.70
CA GLU A 165 4.50 -4.57 -0.61
C GLU A 165 5.02 -5.43 -1.77
N LEU A 166 6.09 -6.20 -1.58
CA LEU A 166 6.50 -7.18 -2.60
C LEU A 166 5.49 -8.31 -2.72
N ASP A 167 4.88 -8.71 -1.62
CA ASP A 167 3.78 -9.68 -1.64
C ASP A 167 2.53 -9.10 -2.30
N ASP A 168 2.22 -7.82 -2.06
CA ASP A 168 1.19 -7.09 -2.83
C ASP A 168 1.49 -7.13 -4.33
N VAL A 169 2.73 -6.80 -4.73
CA VAL A 169 3.15 -6.87 -6.13
C VAL A 169 2.93 -8.27 -6.71
N ARG A 170 3.35 -9.33 -6.01
CA ARG A 170 3.11 -10.72 -6.44
C ARG A 170 1.61 -11.00 -6.61
N ARG A 171 0.79 -10.64 -5.61
CA ARG A 171 -0.67 -10.83 -5.65
C ARG A 171 -1.29 -10.11 -6.85
N ALA A 172 -0.89 -8.87 -7.12
CA ALA A 172 -1.39 -8.09 -8.25
C ALA A 172 -0.98 -8.70 -9.60
N LEU A 173 0.28 -9.14 -9.73
CA LEU A 173 0.80 -9.75 -10.96
C LEU A 173 0.20 -11.13 -11.27
N GLN A 174 -0.49 -11.75 -10.31
CA GLN A 174 -1.24 -12.99 -10.52
C GLN A 174 -2.66 -12.75 -11.09
N GLN A 175 -3.19 -11.52 -11.01
CA GLN A 175 -4.56 -11.20 -11.45
C GLN A 175 -4.64 -10.91 -12.96
N PRO A 176 -5.27 -11.77 -13.77
CA PRO A 176 -5.30 -11.58 -15.23
C PRO A 176 -5.95 -10.27 -15.67
N ASP A 177 -6.99 -9.83 -14.97
CA ASP A 177 -7.73 -8.60 -15.29
C ASP A 177 -6.87 -7.35 -15.05
N PHE A 178 -6.05 -7.37 -14.00
CA PHE A 178 -5.08 -6.29 -13.74
C PHE A 178 -4.03 -6.24 -14.84
N LEU A 179 -3.49 -7.40 -15.24
CA LEU A 179 -2.51 -7.47 -16.32
C LEU A 179 -3.07 -6.97 -17.65
N ALA A 180 -4.36 -7.23 -17.94
CA ALA A 180 -5.03 -6.77 -19.14
C ALA A 180 -5.10 -5.23 -19.20
N LEU A 181 -5.42 -4.59 -18.08
CA LEU A 181 -5.44 -3.12 -17.97
C LEU A 181 -4.06 -2.50 -18.13
N LEU A 182 -3.06 -3.07 -17.46
CA LEU A 182 -1.70 -2.51 -17.43
C LEU A 182 -0.93 -2.68 -18.74
N ARG A 183 -1.25 -3.71 -19.53
CA ARG A 183 -0.52 -4.07 -20.76
C ARG A 183 -0.35 -2.90 -21.73
N HIS A 184 -1.37 -2.06 -21.86
CA HIS A 184 -1.42 -0.96 -22.82
C HIS A 184 -1.08 0.40 -22.21
N HIS A 185 -0.92 0.47 -20.87
CA HIS A 185 -0.55 1.71 -20.21
C HIS A 185 0.91 2.06 -20.54
N PRO A 186 1.25 3.30 -20.96
CA PRO A 186 2.59 3.64 -21.45
C PRO A 186 3.67 3.58 -20.37
N GLU A 187 3.37 4.09 -19.17
CA GLU A 187 4.31 4.10 -18.04
C GLU A 187 3.69 3.39 -16.85
N VAL A 188 4.20 2.24 -16.45
CA VAL A 188 3.62 1.44 -15.36
C VAL A 188 4.42 1.66 -14.09
N HIS A 189 3.74 1.91 -12.98
CA HIS A 189 4.33 2.22 -11.66
C HIS A 189 3.72 1.33 -10.58
N LEU A 190 4.41 1.16 -9.44
CA LEU A 190 3.87 0.41 -8.29
C LEU A 190 2.51 0.93 -7.81
N ASN A 191 2.27 2.24 -7.88
CA ASN A 191 1.00 2.83 -7.46
C ASN A 191 -0.22 2.33 -8.27
N HIS A 192 -0.04 1.87 -9.52
CA HIS A 192 -1.13 1.22 -10.26
C HIS A 192 -1.51 -0.13 -9.63
N LEU A 193 -0.52 -0.94 -9.24
CA LEU A 193 -0.78 -2.22 -8.57
C LEU A 193 -1.47 -1.99 -7.22
N ARG A 194 -1.00 -0.99 -6.46
CA ARG A 194 -1.60 -0.60 -5.17
C ARG A 194 -3.05 -0.14 -5.34
N LEU A 195 -3.36 0.66 -6.38
CA LEU A 195 -4.74 1.08 -6.68
C LEU A 195 -5.63 -0.13 -7.00
N LEU A 196 -5.19 -1.00 -7.92
CA LEU A 196 -5.96 -2.16 -8.37
C LEU A 196 -6.26 -3.13 -7.22
N LEU A 197 -5.28 -3.40 -6.34
CA LEU A 197 -5.47 -4.24 -5.16
C LEU A 197 -6.42 -3.68 -4.12
N ARG A 198 -6.55 -2.35 -4.03
CA ARG A 198 -7.52 -1.68 -3.14
C ARG A 198 -8.92 -1.73 -3.71
N VAL A 199 -9.08 -1.43 -5.00
CA VAL A 199 -10.39 -1.41 -5.67
C VAL A 199 -10.97 -2.82 -5.81
N ARG A 200 -10.15 -3.82 -6.17
CA ARG A 200 -10.55 -5.23 -6.37
C ARG A 200 -11.74 -5.43 -7.32
N ARG A 201 -11.93 -4.52 -8.27
CA ARG A 201 -12.96 -4.59 -9.31
C ARG A 201 -12.36 -4.17 -10.65
N PRO A 202 -12.95 -4.60 -11.77
CA PRO A 202 -12.57 -4.09 -13.08
C PRO A 202 -12.67 -2.56 -13.10
N LEU A 203 -11.63 -1.90 -13.60
CA LEU A 203 -11.61 -0.45 -13.77
C LEU A 203 -11.64 -0.08 -15.24
N TRP A 204 -12.20 1.09 -15.53
CA TRP A 204 -12.00 1.73 -16.83
C TRP A 204 -10.50 2.04 -17.02
N PRO A 205 -9.88 1.75 -18.18
CA PRO A 205 -8.44 1.94 -18.38
C PRO A 205 -7.94 3.37 -18.08
N GLY A 206 -8.78 4.38 -18.34
CA GLY A 206 -8.48 5.77 -18.03
C GLY A 206 -8.26 6.05 -16.54
N MET A 207 -8.80 5.20 -15.65
CA MET A 207 -8.63 5.37 -14.21
C MET A 207 -7.22 5.07 -13.72
N LEU A 208 -6.38 4.42 -14.54
CA LEU A 208 -4.95 4.29 -14.23
C LEU A 208 -4.27 5.66 -14.19
N CYS A 209 -4.77 6.66 -14.95
CA CYS A 209 -4.26 8.03 -14.95
C CYS A 209 -4.52 8.79 -13.65
N LEU A 210 -5.33 8.26 -12.73
CA LEU A 210 -5.60 8.87 -11.42
C LEU A 210 -4.39 8.84 -10.49
N VAL A 211 -3.42 7.98 -10.78
CA VAL A 211 -2.21 7.79 -10.00
C VAL A 211 -0.97 7.77 -10.89
N ASN A 212 0.15 8.16 -10.32
CA ASN A 212 1.46 8.18 -10.96
C ASN A 212 2.54 7.77 -9.93
N GLU A 213 3.82 7.78 -10.32
CA GLU A 213 4.93 7.42 -9.42
C GLU A 213 5.06 8.30 -8.18
N TYR A 214 4.61 9.55 -8.23
CA TYR A 214 4.68 10.51 -7.12
C TYR A 214 3.44 10.52 -6.23
N THR A 215 2.43 9.71 -6.56
CA THR A 215 1.19 9.62 -5.79
C THR A 215 1.47 9.13 -4.37
N GLN A 216 1.11 9.95 -3.39
CA GLN A 216 1.31 9.65 -1.98
C GLN A 216 0.24 8.69 -1.44
N ALA A 217 0.50 8.09 -0.28
CA ALA A 217 -0.44 7.15 0.35
C ALA A 217 -1.80 7.80 0.68
N ALA A 218 -1.80 9.08 1.09
CA ALA A 218 -3.02 9.84 1.37
C ALA A 218 -3.86 10.04 0.10
N ASP A 219 -3.22 10.44 -1.00
CA ASP A 219 -3.87 10.62 -2.30
C ASP A 219 -4.46 9.32 -2.84
N LEU A 220 -3.71 8.22 -2.74
CA LEU A 220 -4.19 6.90 -3.15
C LEU A 220 -5.43 6.47 -2.33
N THR A 221 -5.44 6.83 -1.05
CA THR A 221 -6.57 6.58 -0.15
C THR A 221 -7.78 7.41 -0.55
N TRP A 222 -7.59 8.70 -0.87
CA TRP A 222 -8.63 9.56 -1.40
C TRP A 222 -9.18 9.03 -2.73
N THR A 223 -8.32 8.66 -3.68
CA THR A 223 -8.75 8.12 -4.99
C THR A 223 -9.61 6.86 -4.84
N TYR A 224 -9.17 5.91 -4.02
CA TYR A 224 -9.94 4.70 -3.74
C TYR A 224 -11.31 5.01 -3.14
N ARG A 225 -11.37 5.93 -2.16
CA ARG A 225 -12.63 6.35 -1.54
C ARG A 225 -13.56 7.01 -2.53
N MET A 226 -13.08 7.96 -3.34
CA MET A 226 -13.89 8.63 -4.35
C MET A 226 -14.48 7.65 -5.36
N ILE A 227 -13.70 6.64 -5.79
CA ILE A 227 -14.19 5.56 -6.65
C ILE A 227 -15.34 4.81 -5.97
N ARG A 228 -15.12 4.37 -4.72
CA ARG A 228 -16.12 3.62 -3.94
C ARG A 228 -17.40 4.43 -3.75
N ASP A 229 -17.29 5.67 -3.30
CA ASP A 229 -18.43 6.53 -2.98
C ASP A 229 -19.23 6.90 -4.23
N THR A 230 -18.54 7.15 -5.35
CA THR A 230 -19.20 7.36 -6.66
C THR A 230 -19.96 6.12 -7.11
N LEU A 231 -19.40 4.92 -6.92
CA LEU A 231 -20.09 3.66 -7.22
C LEU A 231 -21.30 3.45 -6.31
N ASN A 232 -21.18 3.74 -5.02
CA ASN A 232 -22.30 3.62 -4.07
C ASN A 232 -23.45 4.56 -4.48
N LEU A 233 -23.16 5.83 -4.79
CA LEU A 233 -24.15 6.78 -5.30
C LEU A 233 -24.79 6.33 -6.63
N ALA A 234 -24.12 5.48 -7.38
CA ALA A 234 -24.59 4.91 -8.64
C ALA A 234 -25.21 3.50 -8.49
N GLY A 235 -25.44 3.02 -7.27
CA GLY A 235 -25.97 1.67 -7.02
C GLY A 235 -25.07 0.55 -7.54
N GLY A 236 -23.75 0.75 -7.47
CA GLY A 236 -22.74 -0.21 -7.94
C GLY A 236 -22.52 -0.25 -9.45
N ASN A 237 -23.14 0.64 -10.24
CA ASN A 237 -22.99 0.65 -11.69
C ASN A 237 -21.60 1.14 -12.13
N GLU A 238 -20.69 0.21 -12.43
CA GLU A 238 -19.31 0.51 -12.84
C GLU A 238 -19.19 1.37 -14.11
N ARG A 239 -20.21 1.38 -14.97
CA ARG A 239 -20.20 2.18 -16.22
C ARG A 239 -20.16 3.68 -15.95
N VAL A 240 -20.52 4.12 -14.74
CA VAL A 240 -20.48 5.56 -14.39
C VAL A 240 -19.06 6.11 -14.32
N LEU A 241 -18.07 5.23 -14.16
CA LEU A 241 -16.65 5.57 -14.14
C LEU A 241 -16.02 5.47 -15.54
N ALA A 242 -16.80 5.10 -16.56
CA ALA A 242 -16.34 5.16 -17.93
C ALA A 242 -15.96 6.60 -18.27
N GLN A 243 -14.84 6.76 -18.98
CA GLN A 243 -14.29 8.06 -19.38
C GLN A 243 -13.70 8.92 -18.26
N VAL A 244 -13.65 8.45 -17.02
CA VAL A 244 -12.85 9.10 -15.97
C VAL A 244 -11.37 8.90 -16.31
N ASN A 245 -10.67 10.00 -16.63
CA ASN A 245 -9.25 9.99 -16.99
C ASN A 245 -8.40 10.91 -16.10
N SER A 246 -9.02 11.64 -15.19
CA SER A 246 -8.35 12.55 -14.26
C SER A 246 -9.03 12.56 -12.89
N ARG A 247 -8.33 13.05 -11.86
CA ARG A 247 -8.92 13.23 -10.52
C ARG A 247 -10.04 14.27 -10.53
N GLU A 248 -9.92 15.28 -11.39
CA GLU A 248 -10.95 16.29 -11.61
C GLU A 248 -12.20 15.66 -12.24
N ASP A 249 -12.04 14.82 -13.26
CA ASP A 249 -13.17 14.08 -13.88
C ASP A 249 -13.90 13.23 -12.83
N LEU A 250 -13.14 12.55 -11.95
CA LEU A 250 -13.72 11.73 -10.88
C LEU A 250 -14.49 12.58 -9.88
N GLN A 251 -13.94 13.73 -9.48
CA GLN A 251 -14.59 14.67 -8.57
C GLN A 251 -15.87 15.25 -9.20
N ASP A 252 -15.81 15.73 -10.43
CA ASP A 252 -16.95 16.27 -11.16
C ASP A 252 -18.06 15.23 -11.32
N GLN A 253 -17.68 13.99 -11.64
CA GLN A 253 -18.63 12.90 -11.79
C GLN A 253 -19.30 12.58 -10.45
N HIS A 254 -18.51 12.47 -9.37
CA HIS A 254 -19.01 12.27 -8.02
C HIS A 254 -19.99 13.38 -7.61
N ASP A 255 -19.64 14.65 -7.83
CA ASP A 255 -20.49 15.79 -7.44
C ASP A 255 -21.80 15.82 -8.22
N ARG A 256 -21.78 15.47 -9.51
CA ARG A 256 -23.02 15.27 -10.29
C ARG A 256 -23.90 14.17 -9.72
N PHE A 257 -23.32 13.08 -9.22
CA PHE A 257 -24.07 11.99 -8.59
C PHE A 257 -24.63 12.41 -7.23
N ILE A 258 -23.89 13.16 -6.42
CA ILE A 258 -24.44 13.78 -5.20
C ILE A 258 -25.64 14.65 -5.54
N GLU A 259 -25.51 15.57 -6.51
CA GLU A 259 -26.62 16.42 -6.91
C GLU A 259 -27.81 15.65 -7.44
N ARG A 260 -27.58 14.55 -8.17
CA ARG A 260 -28.66 13.70 -8.71
C ARG A 260 -29.35 12.94 -7.59
N PHE A 261 -28.59 12.27 -6.72
CA PHE A 261 -29.08 11.54 -5.57
C PHE A 261 -29.92 12.47 -4.68
N ASN A 262 -29.35 13.62 -4.32
CA ASN A 262 -30.04 14.63 -3.54
C ASN A 262 -31.24 15.23 -4.28
N ARG A 263 -31.19 15.49 -5.59
CA ARG A 263 -32.37 15.98 -6.36
C ARG A 263 -33.50 14.97 -6.48
N GLN A 264 -33.17 13.70 -6.70
CA GLN A 264 -34.14 12.60 -6.73
C GLN A 264 -34.84 12.47 -5.37
N ASN A 265 -34.11 12.79 -4.30
CA ASN A 265 -34.62 12.85 -2.93
C ASN A 265 -35.23 14.21 -2.55
N HIS A 266 -34.99 15.30 -3.31
CA HIS A 266 -35.50 16.65 -3.00
C HIS A 266 -36.80 17.05 -3.71
N ARG A 267 -37.11 16.50 -4.88
CA ARG A 267 -38.27 17.03 -5.66
C ARG A 267 -39.65 16.67 -5.09
N ASN A 268 -39.74 15.73 -4.13
CA ASN A 268 -40.95 15.36 -3.35
C ASN A 268 -40.57 15.06 -1.87
N SER A 269 -39.85 15.98 -1.19
CA SER A 269 -38.66 15.64 -0.39
C SER A 269 -38.79 14.84 0.91
N GLU A 270 -39.93 14.77 1.58
CA GLU A 270 -40.00 14.11 2.90
C GLU A 270 -40.61 12.73 2.78
N GLU A 271 -41.78 12.63 2.15
CA GLU A 271 -42.48 11.36 1.87
C GLU A 271 -41.58 10.35 1.16
N LYS A 272 -40.84 10.78 0.12
CA LYS A 272 -39.96 9.87 -0.62
C LYS A 272 -38.72 9.42 0.17
N ARG A 273 -38.21 10.27 1.07
CA ARG A 273 -37.12 9.86 1.98
C ARG A 273 -37.64 8.91 3.05
N LEU A 274 -38.88 9.08 3.47
CA LEU A 274 -39.55 8.14 4.36
C LEU A 274 -39.77 6.79 3.68
N GLU A 275 -40.26 6.78 2.44
CA GLU A 275 -40.38 5.56 1.62
C GLU A 275 -39.02 4.87 1.45
N LEU A 276 -37.98 5.61 1.06
CA LEU A 276 -36.64 5.03 0.92
C LEU A 276 -36.08 4.53 2.27
N ALA A 277 -36.32 5.25 3.37
CA ALA A 277 -35.92 4.80 4.70
C ALA A 277 -36.62 3.49 5.09
N GLN A 278 -37.89 3.33 4.71
CA GLN A 278 -38.64 2.08 4.89
C GLN A 278 -38.07 0.96 4.02
N GLU A 279 -37.76 1.23 2.75
CA GLU A 279 -37.09 0.25 1.86
C GLU A 279 -35.74 -0.20 2.45
N LEU A 280 -34.95 0.72 2.99
CA LEU A 280 -33.68 0.42 3.65
C LEU A 280 -33.88 -0.39 4.94
N GLU A 281 -34.92 -0.09 5.73
CA GLU A 281 -35.25 -0.87 6.93
C GLU A 281 -35.72 -2.28 6.59
N GLU A 282 -36.46 -2.45 5.49
CA GLU A 282 -36.86 -3.76 4.97
C GLU A 282 -35.67 -4.57 4.44
N GLU A 283 -34.71 -3.91 3.77
CA GLU A 283 -33.52 -4.55 3.19
C GLU A 283 -32.47 -4.91 4.25
N HIS A 284 -32.16 -3.98 5.14
CA HIS A 284 -31.02 -4.06 6.06
C HIS A 284 -31.41 -4.31 7.52
N GLY A 285 -32.69 -4.15 7.87
CA GLY A 285 -33.18 -4.21 9.24
C GLY A 285 -33.06 -2.88 10.00
N GLU A 286 -33.13 -2.95 11.34
CA GLU A 286 -33.02 -1.77 12.20
C GLU A 286 -31.68 -1.05 12.03
N TYR A 287 -31.69 0.28 12.17
CA TYR A 287 -30.46 1.06 12.15
C TYR A 287 -29.54 0.63 13.32
N PRO A 288 -28.23 0.41 13.07
CA PRO A 288 -27.32 -0.07 14.10
C PRO A 288 -27.25 0.83 15.34
N GLN A 289 -26.87 0.26 16.48
CA GLN A 289 -26.62 1.02 17.70
C GLN A 289 -25.28 1.76 17.64
N PRO A 290 -25.18 2.96 18.23
CA PRO A 290 -23.95 3.75 18.19
C PRO A 290 -22.82 3.04 18.95
N PRO A 291 -21.63 2.89 18.32
CA PRO A 291 -20.51 2.18 18.94
C PRO A 291 -19.79 2.98 20.03
N ILE A 292 -19.94 4.31 20.04
CA ILE A 292 -19.27 5.21 20.97
C ILE A 292 -20.35 6.13 21.58
N ALA A 293 -20.26 6.38 22.88
CA ALA A 293 -21.22 7.25 23.54
C ALA A 293 -21.17 8.69 22.98
N PRO A 294 -22.33 9.34 22.76
CA PRO A 294 -22.37 10.75 22.39
C PRO A 294 -21.73 11.63 23.46
N VAL A 295 -21.24 12.79 23.03
CA VAL A 295 -20.74 13.85 23.91
C VAL A 295 -21.38 15.17 23.53
N GLU A 296 -21.26 16.19 24.38
CA GLU A 296 -21.83 17.51 24.09
C GLU A 296 -21.36 18.03 22.70
N GLY A 297 -22.34 18.24 21.83
CA GLY A 297 -22.16 18.71 20.46
C GLY A 297 -21.89 17.64 19.41
N ILE A 298 -21.74 16.35 19.76
CA ILE A 298 -21.57 15.22 18.83
C ILE A 298 -22.61 14.14 19.12
N GLU A 299 -23.48 13.88 18.16
CA GLU A 299 -24.65 13.02 18.29
C GLU A 299 -24.65 11.94 17.19
N PRO A 300 -25.00 10.68 17.50
CA PRO A 300 -25.14 9.65 16.49
C PRO A 300 -26.35 9.92 15.60
N LEU A 301 -26.27 9.49 14.34
CA LEU A 301 -27.50 9.25 13.58
C LEU A 301 -28.10 7.93 14.07
N THR A 302 -29.42 7.88 14.19
CA THR A 302 -30.17 6.82 14.86
C THR A 302 -31.21 6.14 13.96
N SER A 303 -31.33 6.57 12.71
CA SER A 303 -32.24 5.95 11.73
C SER A 303 -31.74 6.11 10.30
N TRP A 304 -32.28 5.27 9.39
CA TRP A 304 -32.05 5.40 7.95
C TRP A 304 -32.52 6.76 7.41
N LEU A 305 -33.62 7.29 7.96
CA LEU A 305 -34.12 8.62 7.59
C LEU A 305 -33.11 9.71 7.95
N GLU A 306 -32.56 9.70 9.17
CA GLU A 306 -31.53 10.67 9.58
C GLU A 306 -30.27 10.60 8.71
N LEU A 307 -29.87 9.40 8.27
CA LEU A 307 -28.75 9.22 7.33
C LEU A 307 -29.03 9.92 5.98
N LEU A 308 -30.22 9.72 5.42
CA LEU A 308 -30.65 10.36 4.17
C LEU A 308 -30.77 11.88 4.32
N GLU A 309 -31.28 12.35 5.45
CA GLU A 309 -31.40 13.77 5.78
C GLU A 309 -30.05 14.44 5.93
N GLU A 310 -29.09 13.79 6.59
CA GLU A 310 -27.72 14.27 6.73
C GLU A 310 -27.07 14.46 5.36
N GLY A 311 -27.15 13.43 4.50
CA GLY A 311 -26.61 13.50 3.14
C GLY A 311 -27.21 14.62 2.30
N ALA A 312 -28.52 14.82 2.39
CA ALA A 312 -29.21 15.90 1.68
C ALA A 312 -28.83 17.29 2.24
N THR A 313 -28.87 17.45 3.56
CA THR A 313 -28.64 18.72 4.26
C THR A 313 -27.20 19.20 4.07
N MET A 314 -26.25 18.29 4.25
CA MET A 314 -24.82 18.60 4.15
C MET A 314 -24.31 18.51 2.71
N ARG A 315 -25.14 18.05 1.76
CA ARG A 315 -24.76 17.77 0.37
C ARG A 315 -23.57 16.81 0.29
N HIS A 316 -23.63 15.74 1.07
CA HIS A 316 -22.61 14.70 1.17
C HIS A 316 -23.06 13.41 0.50
N CYS A 317 -22.09 12.55 0.19
CA CYS A 317 -22.34 11.18 -0.25
C CYS A 317 -22.83 10.26 0.87
N VAL A 318 -22.83 10.70 2.14
CA VAL A 318 -23.15 9.85 3.31
C VAL A 318 -24.53 9.19 3.26
N GLY A 319 -25.48 9.77 2.51
CA GLY A 319 -26.80 9.17 2.29
C GLY A 319 -26.77 7.83 1.53
N SER A 320 -25.67 7.48 0.85
CA SER A 320 -25.48 6.19 0.17
C SER A 320 -24.59 5.21 0.93
N TYR A 321 -24.40 5.43 2.24
CA TYR A 321 -23.57 4.57 3.09
C TYR A 321 -24.38 3.44 3.75
N ASP A 322 -25.61 3.17 3.29
CA ASP A 322 -26.55 2.21 3.85
C ASP A 322 -25.93 0.82 4.05
N VAL A 323 -25.34 0.22 3.02
CA VAL A 323 -24.68 -1.09 3.10
C VAL A 323 -23.54 -1.11 4.12
N ALA A 324 -22.70 -0.07 4.15
CA ALA A 324 -21.55 0.01 5.05
C ALA A 324 -21.97 0.21 6.51
N VAL A 325 -23.05 0.95 6.73
CA VAL A 325 -23.67 1.14 8.04
C VAL A 325 -24.32 -0.17 8.51
N ALA A 326 -25.15 -0.78 7.68
CA ALA A 326 -25.82 -2.06 7.96
C ALA A 326 -24.81 -3.17 8.30
N GLY A 327 -23.69 -3.23 7.57
CA GLY A 327 -22.61 -4.18 7.82
C GLY A 327 -21.76 -3.90 9.06
N GLY A 328 -21.98 -2.78 9.76
CA GLY A 328 -21.19 -2.37 10.93
C GLY A 328 -19.75 -1.97 10.58
N GLU A 329 -19.48 -1.66 9.31
CA GLU A 329 -18.16 -1.22 8.85
C GLU A 329 -17.95 0.28 9.10
N VAL A 330 -19.04 1.05 9.06
CA VAL A 330 -19.06 2.50 9.27
C VAL A 330 -20.22 2.88 10.18
N PHE A 331 -20.03 3.90 11.01
CA PHE A 331 -21.11 4.53 11.77
C PHE A 331 -21.05 6.06 11.63
N ILE A 332 -22.18 6.72 11.48
CA ILE A 332 -22.25 8.15 11.21
C ILE A 332 -22.74 8.93 12.44
N TYR A 333 -22.02 10.00 12.74
CA TYR A 333 -22.38 11.01 13.73
C TYR A 333 -22.52 12.37 13.04
N ARG A 334 -23.29 13.26 13.64
CA ARG A 334 -23.29 14.68 13.32
C ARG A 334 -22.73 15.47 14.49
N MET A 335 -21.96 16.51 14.17
CA MET A 335 -21.51 17.49 15.13
C MET A 335 -22.27 18.78 14.91
N ILE A 336 -22.81 19.37 15.98
CA ILE A 336 -23.60 20.61 15.94
C ILE A 336 -22.78 21.81 16.39
N SER A 337 -21.82 21.62 17.30
CA SER A 337 -21.00 22.69 17.89
C SER A 337 -19.60 22.18 18.28
N PRO A 338 -18.53 23.00 18.14
CA PRO A 338 -18.49 24.37 17.63
C PRO A 338 -18.72 24.54 16.12
N GLU A 339 -18.69 23.45 15.35
CA GLU A 339 -18.78 23.49 13.90
C GLU A 339 -19.74 22.40 13.42
N ARG A 340 -20.56 22.71 12.40
CA ARG A 340 -21.51 21.75 11.83
C ARG A 340 -20.79 20.75 10.93
N LEU A 341 -20.64 19.50 11.37
CA LEU A 341 -19.90 18.46 10.66
C LEU A 341 -20.69 17.15 10.54
N THR A 342 -20.39 16.37 9.51
CA THR A 342 -20.68 14.94 9.43
C THR A 342 -19.39 14.18 9.77
N ILE A 343 -19.45 13.22 10.68
CA ILE A 343 -18.34 12.41 11.13
C ILE A 343 -18.65 10.95 10.81
N SER A 344 -17.79 10.27 10.07
CA SER A 344 -17.83 8.81 9.96
C SER A 344 -16.79 8.20 10.89
N LEU A 345 -17.19 7.15 11.61
CA LEU A 345 -16.29 6.23 12.28
C LEU A 345 -16.19 4.97 11.44
N GLU A 346 -14.99 4.44 11.26
CA GLU A 346 -14.76 3.20 10.53
C GLU A 346 -14.29 2.11 11.50
N HIS A 347 -14.80 0.90 11.35
CA HIS A 347 -14.36 -0.25 12.14
C HIS A 347 -13.12 -0.89 11.49
N ARG A 348 -11.97 -0.78 12.15
CA ARG A 348 -10.67 -1.29 11.66
C ARG A 348 -9.89 -1.95 12.77
N ASN A 349 -9.28 -3.11 12.50
CA ASN A 349 -8.48 -3.86 13.48
C ASN A 349 -9.19 -4.08 14.82
N ASN A 350 -10.48 -4.40 14.78
CA ASN A 350 -11.33 -4.62 15.95
C ASN A 350 -11.48 -3.38 16.87
N ALA A 351 -11.35 -2.18 16.31
CA ALA A 351 -11.54 -0.90 16.98
C ALA A 351 -12.26 0.10 16.06
N TRP A 352 -13.00 1.03 16.65
CA TRP A 352 -13.57 2.17 15.94
C TRP A 352 -12.54 3.29 15.86
N VAL A 353 -12.32 3.81 14.65
CA VAL A 353 -11.40 4.92 14.41
C VAL A 353 -12.10 6.03 13.64
N VAL A 354 -11.64 7.26 13.80
CA VAL A 354 -12.13 8.39 13.00
C VAL A 354 -11.86 8.11 11.52
N GLY A 355 -12.92 8.05 10.73
CA GLY A 355 -12.89 7.97 9.27
C GLY A 355 -12.80 9.36 8.66
N GLU A 356 -13.92 9.86 8.15
CA GLU A 356 -14.04 11.17 7.53
C GLU A 356 -14.73 12.17 8.45
N VAL A 357 -14.26 13.41 8.39
CA VAL A 357 -14.87 14.53 9.10
C VAL A 357 -15.03 15.64 8.07
N ARG A 358 -16.28 16.00 7.75
CA ARG A 358 -16.60 16.93 6.67
C ARG A 358 -17.60 17.99 7.11
N ALA A 359 -17.29 19.24 6.81
CA ALA A 359 -18.25 20.34 6.84
C ALA A 359 -19.08 20.32 5.56
N SER A 360 -20.15 21.12 5.51
CA SER A 360 -21.08 21.20 4.37
C SER A 360 -20.37 21.24 3.02
N CYS A 361 -20.91 20.52 2.03
CA CYS A 361 -20.35 20.38 0.68
C CYS A 361 -18.94 19.76 0.67
N ASN A 362 -18.69 18.78 1.54
CA ASN A 362 -17.40 18.08 1.68
C ASN A 362 -16.21 18.99 2.04
N ALA A 363 -16.47 20.17 2.62
CA ALA A 363 -15.42 21.08 3.06
C ALA A 363 -14.58 20.47 4.19
N ASN A 364 -13.31 20.86 4.28
CA ASN A 364 -12.44 20.44 5.38
C ASN A 364 -12.87 21.15 6.68
N PRO A 365 -12.92 20.43 7.82
CA PRO A 365 -13.17 21.03 9.12
C PRO A 365 -11.99 21.90 9.55
N SER A 366 -12.22 22.77 10.54
CA SER A 366 -11.11 23.46 11.20
C SER A 366 -10.19 22.48 11.95
N PRO A 367 -8.88 22.77 12.06
CA PRO A 367 -7.93 21.89 12.76
C PRO A 367 -8.31 21.61 14.22
N ASP A 368 -8.81 22.62 14.93
CA ASP A 368 -9.22 22.51 16.33
C ASP A 368 -10.42 21.57 16.50
N THR A 369 -11.39 21.66 15.60
CA THR A 369 -12.55 20.76 15.62
C THR A 369 -12.14 19.33 15.28
N LEU A 370 -11.27 19.13 14.29
CA LEU A 370 -10.76 17.80 13.94
C LEU A 370 -10.04 17.14 15.12
N GLU A 371 -9.25 17.91 15.86
CA GLU A 371 -8.57 17.43 17.07
C GLU A 371 -9.56 17.07 18.18
N ARG A 372 -10.65 17.84 18.34
CA ARG A 372 -11.74 17.50 19.28
C ARG A 372 -12.38 16.15 18.95
N VAL A 373 -12.67 15.90 17.67
CA VAL A 373 -13.25 14.62 17.21
C VAL A 373 -12.28 13.46 17.48
N ARG A 374 -10.99 13.64 17.19
CA ARG A 374 -9.97 12.62 17.46
C ARG A 374 -9.84 12.29 18.93
N ARG A 375 -9.88 13.30 19.81
CA ARG A 375 -9.86 13.08 21.25
C ARG A 375 -11.06 12.28 21.71
N TRP A 376 -12.26 12.63 21.25
CA TRP A 376 -13.49 11.92 21.61
C TRP A 376 -13.44 10.42 21.30
N VAL A 377 -12.93 10.03 20.14
CA VAL A 377 -12.84 8.61 19.74
C VAL A 377 -11.72 7.84 20.46
N ASN A 378 -10.69 8.54 20.93
CA ASN A 378 -9.57 7.94 21.66
C ASN A 378 -9.75 7.92 23.19
N LEU A 379 -10.92 8.37 23.71
CA LEU A 379 -11.32 8.21 25.11
C LEU A 379 -11.83 6.79 25.36
#